data_AF-A0A178MED5-F1
#
_entry.id   AF-A0A178MED5-F1
#
_cell.length_a   1.000
_cell.length_b   1.000
_cell.length_c   1.000
_cell.angle_alpha   90.00
_cell.angle_beta   90.00
_cell.angle_gamma   90.00
#
_symmetry.space_group_name_H-M   'P 1'
#
loop_
_entity.id
_entity.type
_entity.pdbx_description
1 polymer ?
#
loop_
_entity_poly.entity_id
_entity_poly.type
_entity_poly.pdbx_seq_one_letter_code
_entity_poly.pdbx_strand_id
1 'polypeptide(L)' 'MSGFRSHAGQHSDRMPIKRSLDEKKRLLVQLKEQQAAMKPWVADTVKSSLAKRIADLEAELKGARA' A
#
# COMPACT_ATOMS: atom_id res chain seq x y z
N MET A 1 -41.69 -4.10 3.64
CA MET A 1 -41.13 -2.79 3.24
C MET A 1 -39.87 -2.52 4.05
N SER A 2 -38.86 -1.91 3.41
CA SER A 2 -37.51 -1.59 3.92
C SER A 2 -36.62 -2.81 4.14
N GLY A 3 -35.42 -2.93 3.57
CA GLY A 3 -34.64 -2.04 2.72
C GLY A 3 -33.25 -2.66 2.62
N PHE A 4 -32.81 -2.91 1.39
CA PHE A 4 -31.49 -3.43 1.05
C PHE A 4 -30.37 -2.63 1.73
N ARG A 5 -29.63 -3.24 2.65
CA ARG A 5 -28.32 -2.75 3.07
C ARG A 5 -27.27 -3.30 2.12
N SER A 6 -27.16 -2.70 0.94
CA SER A 6 -26.06 -2.97 0.01
C SER A 6 -24.88 -2.05 0.27
N HIS A 7 -23.69 -2.57 -0.04
CA HIS A 7 -22.42 -1.89 -0.28
C HIS A 7 -21.55 -1.48 0.92
N ALA A 8 -20.47 -2.24 1.13
CA ALA A 8 -19.11 -1.80 0.79
C ALA A 8 -18.10 -2.81 1.38
N GLY A 9 -17.65 -3.81 0.61
CA GLY A 9 -16.58 -4.68 1.12
C GLY A 9 -16.23 -5.90 0.30
N GLN A 10 -17.08 -6.32 -0.65
CA GLN A 10 -16.79 -7.48 -1.49
C GLN A 10 -15.99 -7.07 -2.72
N HIS A 11 -14.69 -6.79 -2.52
CA HIS A 11 -13.70 -6.83 -3.60
C HIS A 11 -12.66 -7.87 -3.24
N SER A 12 -12.94 -9.13 -3.54
CA SER A 12 -11.91 -10.15 -3.69
C SER A 12 -12.26 -11.00 -4.89
N ASP A 13 -12.23 -10.34 -6.05
CA ASP A 13 -12.14 -11.06 -7.32
C ASP A 13 -10.72 -11.61 -7.42
N ARG A 14 -10.64 -12.93 -7.47
CA ARG A 14 -9.44 -13.75 -7.66
C ARG A 14 -8.85 -13.54 -9.07
N MET A 15 -8.60 -12.31 -9.48
CA MET A 15 -7.72 -12.04 -10.62
C MET A 15 -6.26 -12.24 -10.17
N PRO A 16 -5.35 -12.65 -11.07
CA PRO A 16 -3.92 -12.57 -10.78
C PRO A 16 -3.60 -11.10 -10.57
N ILE A 17 -3.50 -10.68 -9.31
CA ILE A 17 -3.53 -9.28 -8.88
C ILE A 17 -2.24 -8.61 -9.40
N LYS A 18 -2.28 -8.10 -10.63
CA LYS A 18 -1.44 -6.96 -11.01
C LYS A 18 -1.85 -5.87 -10.04
N ARG A 19 -1.08 -5.69 -8.95
CA ARG A 19 -1.39 -4.73 -7.88
C ARG A 19 -1.95 -3.46 -8.49
N SER A 20 -3.25 -3.23 -8.30
CA SER A 20 -3.92 -2.10 -8.94
C SER A 20 -3.27 -0.81 -8.43
N LEU A 21 -3.37 0.28 -9.18
CA LEU A 21 -2.78 1.56 -8.75
C LEU A 21 -3.26 1.96 -7.36
N ASP A 22 -4.51 1.65 -7.02
CA ASP A 22 -5.09 1.92 -5.70
C ASP A 22 -4.50 1.02 -4.60
N GLU A 23 -4.22 -0.25 -4.87
CA GLU A 23 -3.50 -1.12 -3.92
C GLU A 23 -2.06 -0.66 -3.70
N LYS A 24 -1.36 -0.22 -4.76
CA LYS A 24 -0.01 0.35 -4.63
C LYS A 24 -0.01 1.62 -3.78
N LYS A 25 -1.02 2.50 -3.95
CA LYS A 25 -1.20 3.68 -3.08
C LYS A 25 -1.48 3.30 -1.63
N ARG A 26 -2.36 2.32 -1.37
CA ARG A 26 -2.63 1.84 0.00
C ARG A 26 -1.38 1.24 0.65
N LEU A 27 -0.62 0.45 -0.11
CA LEU A 27 0.64 -0.13 0.33
C LEU A 27 1.65 0.96 0.68
N LEU A 28 1.75 2.02 -0.14
CA LEU A 28 2.63 3.16 0.14
C LEU A 28 2.28 3.83 1.48
N VAL A 29 1.00 4.07 1.75
CA VAL A 29 0.54 4.64 3.03
C VAL A 29 0.93 3.73 4.19
N GLN A 30 0.63 2.42 4.10
CA GLN A 30 1.02 1.45 5.13
C GLN A 30 2.52 1.42 5.41
N LEU A 31 3.36 1.43 4.37
CA LEU A 31 4.81 1.40 4.56
C LEU A 31 5.34 2.66 5.25
N LYS A 32 4.75 3.83 4.96
CA LYS A 32 5.08 5.09 5.65
C LYS A 32 4.62 5.08 7.11
N GLU A 33 3.44 4.56 7.39
CA GLU A 33 2.95 4.39 8.76
C GLU A 33 3.84 3.42 9.55
N GLN A 34 4.22 2.29 8.94
CA GLN A 34 5.16 1.34 9.53
C GLN A 34 6.51 1.98 9.80
N GLN A 35 7.03 2.80 8.88
CA GLN A 35 8.28 3.56 9.07
C GLN A 35 8.18 4.51 10.25
N ALA A 36 7.07 5.25 10.39
CA ALA A 36 6.83 6.14 11.52
C ALA A 36 6.66 5.39 12.85
N ALA A 37 6.09 4.17 12.82
CA ALA A 37 5.94 3.30 13.98
C ALA A 37 7.21 2.49 14.32
N MET A 38 8.28 2.59 13.53
CA MET A 38 9.52 1.85 13.79
C MET A 38 10.18 2.32 15.10
N LYS A 39 10.57 1.33 15.89
CA LYS A 39 11.29 1.55 17.15
C LYS A 39 12.76 1.93 16.88
N PRO A 40 13.42 2.68 17.79
CA PRO A 40 14.78 3.19 17.58
C PRO A 40 15.82 2.07 17.37
N TRP A 41 15.60 0.92 18.02
CA TRP A 41 16.49 -0.25 17.97
C TRP A 41 16.32 -1.11 16.70
N VAL A 42 15.46 -0.72 15.76
CA VAL A 42 15.40 -1.37 14.46
C VAL A 42 16.73 -1.16 13.73
N ALA A 43 17.29 -2.23 13.17
CA ALA A 43 18.54 -2.18 12.44
C ALA A 43 18.47 -1.18 11.26
N ASP A 44 19.51 -0.38 11.08
CA ASP A 44 19.54 0.67 10.06
C ASP A 44 19.46 0.12 8.62
N THR A 45 19.91 -1.13 8.43
CA THR A 45 19.72 -1.88 7.17
C THR A 45 18.24 -2.06 6.82
N VAL A 46 17.39 -2.31 7.82
CA VAL A 46 15.94 -2.48 7.65
C VAL A 46 15.29 -1.13 7.36
N LYS A 47 15.68 -0.07 8.09
CA LYS A 47 15.19 1.30 7.83
C LYS A 47 15.54 1.76 6.41
N SER A 48 16.77 1.52 5.97
CA SER A 48 17.24 1.85 4.63
C SER A 48 16.51 1.05 3.54
N SER A 49 16.33 -0.25 3.75
CA SER A 49 15.58 -1.12 2.82
C SER A 49 14.11 -0.68 2.70
N LEU A 50 13.47 -0.36 3.82
CA LEU A 50 12.09 0.15 3.83
C LEU A 50 11.98 1.50 3.10
N ALA A 51 12.91 2.42 3.35
CA ALA A 51 12.94 3.72 2.68
C ALA A 51 13.13 3.57 1.15
N LYS A 52 14.02 2.68 0.70
CA LYS A 52 14.19 2.35 -0.73
C LYS A 52 12.90 1.80 -1.32
N ARG A 53 12.25 0.86 -0.63
CA ARG A 53 11.00 0.25 -1.09
C ARG A 53 9.87 1.28 -1.24
N ILE A 54 9.78 2.26 -0.33
CA ILE A 54 8.84 3.37 -0.42
C ILE A 54 9.13 4.21 -1.66
N ALA A 55 10.38 4.60 -1.89
CA ALA A 55 10.78 5.42 -3.03
C ALA A 55 10.52 4.71 -4.38
N ASP A 56 10.82 3.42 -4.48
CA ASP A 56 10.54 2.62 -5.68
C ASP A 56 9.03 2.57 -5.96
N LEU A 57 8.20 2.37 -4.94
CA LEU A 57 6.73 2.36 -5.06
C LEU A 57 6.18 3.73 -5.48
N GLU A 58 6.75 4.84 -4.99
CA GLU A 58 6.39 6.19 -5.42
C GLU A 58 6.75 6.44 -6.89
N ALA A 59 7.93 5.99 -7.31
CA ALA A 59 8.37 6.09 -8.70
C ALA A 59 7.48 5.25 -9.64
N GLU A 60 7.15 4.02 -9.26
CA GLU A 60 6.22 3.16 -10.00
C GLU A 60 4.83 3.81 -10.13
N LEU A 61 4.32 4.41 -9.06
CA LEU A 61 3.03 5.10 -9.05
C LEU A 61 3.03 6.36 -9.92
N LYS A 62 4.13 7.12 -9.91
CA LYS A 62 4.30 8.30 -10.75
C LYS A 62 4.43 7.94 -12.23
N GLY A 63 5.22 6.91 -12.54
CA GLY A 63 5.42 6.40 -13.90
C GLY A 63 4.16 5.78 -14.49
N ALA A 64 3.30 5.15 -13.68
CA ALA A 64 2.04 4.58 -14.14
C ALA A 64 0.91 5.62 -14.32
N ARG A 65 1.12 6.87 -13.92
CA ARG A 65 0.20 7.99 -14.17
C ARG A 65 0.54 8.76 -15.47
N ALA A 66 1.71 8.50 -16.06
CA ALA A 66 2.19 9.14 -17.29
C ALA A 66 1.68 8.46 -18.56
#